data_AF-A0A196KT52-F1
#
_entry.id   AF-A0A196KT52-F1
#
_cell.length_a   1.000
_cell.length_b   1.000
_cell.length_c   1.000
_cell.angle_alpha   90.00
_cell.angle_beta   90.00
_cell.angle_gamma   90.00
#
_symmetry.space_group_name_H-M   'P 1'
#
loop_
_entity.id
_entity.type
_entity.pdbx_description
1 polymer ?
#
loop_
_entity_poly.entity_id
_entity_poly.type
_entity_poly.pdbx_seq_one_letter_code
_entity_poly.pdbx_strand_id
1 'polypeptide(L)'
;MTEYRPRYGELATLDEQRRAAGLPPLSEVAPPPGEPASATPAAPASSARPHPVDRFVTIALLAYGLINVVMTGLSYLDFPTAMNEVMGVLGIDGEFTNYAQGALWGTIAAVVLAVGWALTAFLSIRRLRSGRISWWLPVVGAFATLVVTSICIAIPMMGDPAFVAFLTSTTGS
;
A
#
# COMPACT_ATOMS: atom_id res chain seq x y z
N MET A 1 13.14 52.16 19.76
CA MET A 1 14.15 51.61 18.83
C MET A 1 13.39 50.82 17.78
N THR A 2 13.22 51.36 16.58
CA THR A 2 12.57 50.67 15.46
C THR A 2 13.59 49.71 14.84
N GLU A 3 13.33 48.40 14.94
CA GLU A 3 14.20 47.38 14.34
C GLU A 3 14.06 47.42 12.81
N TYR A 4 15.08 47.93 12.13
CA TYR A 4 15.20 47.80 10.68
C TYR A 4 15.66 46.37 10.36
N ARG A 5 14.74 45.55 9.84
CA ARG A 5 15.09 44.26 9.23
C ARG A 5 15.27 44.45 7.72
N PRO A 6 16.46 44.20 7.16
CA PRO A 6 16.70 44.35 5.73
C PRO A 6 15.83 43.36 4.93
N ARG A 7 15.23 43.83 3.84
CA ARG A 7 14.40 43.02 2.93
C ARG A 7 15.28 42.19 2.00
N TYR A 8 14.74 41.09 1.49
CA TYR A 8 15.45 40.19 0.57
C TYR A 8 15.91 40.97 -0.68
N GLY A 9 17.23 41.08 -0.87
CA GLY A 9 17.86 41.92 -1.90
C GLY A 9 18.69 43.10 -1.36
N GLU A 10 18.57 43.47 -0.07
CA GLU A 10 19.37 44.52 0.58
C GLU A 10 20.67 43.99 1.22
N LEU A 11 20.94 42.68 1.13
CA LEU A 11 22.23 42.12 1.56
C LEU A 11 23.29 42.47 0.51
N ALA A 12 24.43 43.03 0.97
CA ALA A 12 25.57 43.33 0.12
C ALA A 12 25.89 42.14 -0.78
N THR A 13 26.17 42.41 -2.05
CA THR A 13 26.50 41.35 -2.99
C THR A 13 27.71 40.56 -2.48
N LEU A 14 27.81 39.29 -2.88
CA LEU A 14 28.84 38.40 -2.33
C LEU A 14 30.26 38.93 -2.60
N ASP A 15 30.44 39.67 -3.70
CA ASP A 15 31.68 40.38 -4.03
C ASP A 15 31.93 41.61 -3.17
N GLU A 16 30.90 42.40 -2.83
CA GLU A 16 31.02 43.53 -1.91
C GLU A 16 31.34 43.10 -0.48
N GLN A 17 30.76 41.99 -0.02
CA GLN A 17 31.10 41.40 1.28
C GLN A 17 32.57 40.97 1.33
N ARG A 18 33.09 40.39 0.24
CA ARG A 18 34.50 39.99 0.15
C ARG A 18 35.43 41.18 0.13
N ARG A 19 35.10 42.25 -0.61
CA ARG A 19 35.87 43.50 -0.57
C ARG A 19 35.88 44.11 0.83
N ALA A 20 34.74 44.12 1.52
CA ALA A 20 34.66 44.62 2.90
C ALA A 20 35.49 43.77 3.87
N ALA A 21 35.60 42.46 3.62
CA ALA A 21 36.45 41.53 4.36
C ALA A 21 37.93 41.53 3.92
N GLY A 22 38.33 42.40 2.98
CA GLY A 22 39.70 42.48 2.47
C GLY A 22 40.13 41.27 1.63
N LEU A 23 39.18 40.47 1.14
CA LEU A 23 39.41 39.29 0.32
C LEU A 23 39.44 39.67 -1.18
N PRO A 24 40.27 38.99 -1.99
CA PRO A 24 40.31 39.21 -3.43
C PRO A 24 38.96 38.84 -4.09
N PRO A 25 38.60 39.51 -5.19
CA PRO A 25 37.35 39.26 -5.89
C PRO A 25 37.28 37.82 -6.40
N LEU A 26 36.08 37.25 -6.48
CA LEU A 26 35.87 35.85 -6.89
C LEU A 26 36.45 35.53 -8.27
N SER A 27 36.46 36.52 -9.16
CA SER A 27 37.06 36.43 -10.50
C SER A 27 38.58 36.24 -10.51
N GLU A 28 39.25 36.53 -9.39
CA GLU A 28 40.70 36.56 -9.27
C GLU A 28 41.24 35.44 -8.36
N VAL A 29 40.35 34.70 -7.69
CA VAL A 29 40.70 33.46 -7.00
C VAL A 29 40.88 32.37 -8.05
N ALA A 30 42.13 32.17 -8.48
CA ALA A 30 42.50 31.00 -9.26
C ALA A 30 42.13 29.73 -8.46
N PRO A 31 41.48 28.72 -9.07
CA PRO A 31 41.18 27.47 -8.38
C PRO A 31 42.50 26.87 -7.86
N PRO A 32 42.58 26.47 -6.58
CA PRO A 32 43.82 25.95 -6.01
C PRO A 32 44.28 24.71 -6.78
N PRO A 33 45.58 24.54 -7.05
CA PRO A 33 46.11 23.34 -7.67
C PRO A 33 45.86 22.13 -6.77
N GLY A 34 44.92 21.27 -7.18
CA GLY A 34 44.71 19.89 -6.74
C GLY A 34 45.27 19.48 -5.39
N GLU A 35 44.70 19.97 -4.29
CA GLU A 35 44.70 19.20 -3.06
C GLU A 35 43.73 18.02 -3.23
N PRO A 36 44.10 16.78 -2.86
CA PRO A 36 43.16 15.68 -2.85
C PRO A 36 42.06 16.04 -1.85
N ALA A 37 40.91 16.46 -2.39
CA ALA A 37 39.71 16.67 -1.61
C ALA A 37 39.49 15.41 -0.79
N SER A 38 39.65 15.51 0.53
CA SER A 38 39.14 14.52 1.47
C SER A 38 37.68 14.34 1.11
N ALA A 39 37.38 13.27 0.38
CA ALA A 39 36.04 12.90 0.01
C ALA A 39 35.35 12.48 1.29
N THR A 40 34.82 13.45 2.04
CA THR A 40 33.67 13.20 2.89
C THR A 40 32.67 12.52 1.96
N PRO A 41 32.25 11.27 2.22
CA PRO A 41 31.20 10.67 1.43
C PRO A 41 30.03 11.64 1.53
N ALA A 42 29.74 12.35 0.45
CA ALA A 42 28.50 13.07 0.32
C ALA A 42 27.45 11.98 0.42
N ALA A 43 26.89 11.79 1.63
CA ALA A 43 25.75 10.92 1.82
C ALA A 43 24.78 11.33 0.72
N PRO A 44 24.36 10.40 -0.15
CA PRO A 44 23.50 10.78 -1.25
C PRO A 44 22.27 11.40 -0.61
N ALA A 45 22.16 12.72 -0.71
CA ALA A 45 20.92 13.41 -0.49
C ALA A 45 20.04 12.94 -1.64
N SER A 46 19.47 11.75 -1.47
CA SER A 46 18.36 11.24 -2.24
C SER A 46 17.25 12.23 -1.99
N SER A 47 17.27 13.33 -2.75
CA SER A 47 16.12 14.17 -3.00
C SER A 47 15.08 13.23 -3.57
N ALA A 48 14.26 12.69 -2.67
CA ALA A 48 13.16 11.81 -3.03
C ALA A 48 12.30 12.62 -3.99
N ARG A 49 12.43 12.35 -5.29
CA ARG A 49 11.64 13.04 -6.29
C ARG A 49 10.19 12.86 -5.90
N PRO A 50 9.40 13.95 -5.84
CA PRO A 50 7.98 13.80 -5.59
C PRO A 50 7.39 12.92 -6.70
N HIS A 51 6.84 11.77 -6.31
CA HIS A 51 6.07 10.88 -7.18
C HIS A 51 4.57 11.09 -6.91
N PRO A 52 3.96 12.19 -7.40
CA PRO A 52 2.55 12.50 -7.14
C PRO A 52 1.61 11.43 -7.71
N VAL A 53 1.98 10.83 -8.85
CA VAL A 53 1.20 9.74 -9.48
C VAL A 53 1.19 8.49 -8.59
N ASP A 54 2.34 8.08 -8.03
CA ASP A 54 2.43 6.92 -7.13
C ASP A 54 1.55 7.10 -5.88
N ARG A 55 1.50 8.33 -5.33
CA ARG A 55 0.61 8.68 -4.22
C ARG A 55 -0.85 8.52 -4.60
N PHE A 56 -1.26 9.12 -5.72
CA PHE A 56 -2.64 9.05 -6.19
C PHE A 56 -3.08 7.61 -6.45
N VAL A 57 -2.25 6.82 -7.14
CA VAL A 57 -2.51 5.40 -7.42
C VAL A 57 -2.61 4.59 -6.14
N THR A 58 -1.70 4.78 -5.18
CA THR A 58 -1.75 4.08 -3.88
C THR A 58 -3.03 4.41 -3.12
N ILE A 59 -3.44 5.68 -3.06
CA ILE A 59 -4.68 6.11 -2.39
C ILE A 59 -5.90 5.52 -3.09
N ALA A 60 -5.94 5.57 -4.41
CA ALA A 60 -7.04 5.01 -5.19
C ALA A 60 -7.16 3.49 -4.99
N LEU A 61 -6.04 2.75 -5.02
CA LEU A 61 -6.02 1.31 -4.74
C LEU A 61 -6.48 0.98 -3.32
N LEU A 62 -6.06 1.76 -2.32
CA LEU A 62 -6.49 1.55 -0.94
C LEU A 62 -7.99 1.83 -0.76
N ALA A 63 -8.50 2.91 -1.36
CA ALA A 63 -9.91 3.25 -1.30
C ALA A 63 -10.78 2.21 -2.01
N TYR A 64 -10.39 1.82 -3.22
CA TYR A 64 -11.05 0.74 -3.96
C TYR A 64 -11.02 -0.57 -3.18
N GLY A 65 -9.84 -0.94 -2.66
CA GLY A 65 -9.66 -2.12 -1.83
C GLY A 65 -10.52 -2.08 -0.57
N LEU A 66 -10.69 -0.93 0.07
CA LEU A 66 -11.52 -0.79 1.26
C LEU A 66 -12.99 -1.07 0.94
N ILE A 67 -13.50 -0.47 -0.14
CA ILE A 67 -14.88 -0.69 -0.57
C ILE A 67 -15.10 -2.17 -0.88
N ASN A 68 -14.19 -2.78 -1.63
CA ASN A 68 -14.25 -4.20 -1.94
C ASN A 68 -14.22 -5.08 -0.67
N VAL A 69 -13.35 -4.78 0.29
CA VAL A 69 -13.22 -5.52 1.55
C VAL A 69 -14.47 -5.41 2.41
N VAL A 70 -15.08 -4.23 2.47
CA VAL A 70 -16.33 -4.04 3.22
C VAL A 70 -17.47 -4.83 2.59
N MET A 71 -17.66 -4.72 1.26
CA MET A 71 -18.73 -5.43 0.57
C MET A 71 -18.54 -6.95 0.66
N THR A 72 -17.32 -7.43 0.42
CA THR A 72 -16.99 -8.85 0.49
C THR A 72 -17.06 -9.38 1.92
N GLY A 73 -16.59 -8.60 2.91
CA GLY A 73 -16.67 -8.96 4.32
C GLY A 73 -18.11 -9.11 4.80
N LEU A 74 -19.02 -8.22 4.38
CA LEU A 74 -20.45 -8.36 4.66
C LEU A 74 -21.04 -9.63 4.02
N SER A 75 -20.66 -9.94 2.78
CA SER A 75 -21.06 -11.18 2.10
C SER A 75 -20.55 -12.43 2.84
N TYR A 76 -19.35 -12.40 3.42
CA TYR A 76 -18.85 -13.52 4.24
C TYR A 76 -19.56 -13.68 5.58
N LEU A 77 -20.09 -12.60 6.14
CA LEU A 77 -20.93 -12.68 7.34
C LEU A 77 -22.31 -13.29 7.01
N ASP A 78 -22.78 -13.12 5.79
CA ASP A 78 -23.95 -13.83 5.22
C ASP A 78 -23.51 -15.01 4.33
N PHE A 79 -22.64 -15.86 4.90
CA PHE A 79 -22.00 -16.98 4.19
C PHE A 79 -22.99 -17.90 3.45
N PRO A 80 -24.13 -18.33 4.03
CA PRO A 80 -25.04 -19.25 3.35
C PRO A 80 -25.61 -18.65 2.06
N THR A 81 -26.03 -17.39 2.08
CA THR A 81 -26.54 -16.68 0.89
C THR A 81 -25.46 -16.61 -0.18
N ALA A 82 -24.23 -16.22 0.19
CA ALA A 82 -23.11 -16.14 -0.73
C ALA A 82 -22.77 -17.51 -1.37
N MET A 83 -22.82 -18.60 -0.59
CA MET A 83 -22.56 -19.95 -1.12
C MET A 83 -23.68 -20.46 -2.01
N ASN A 84 -24.94 -20.15 -1.71
CA ASN A 84 -26.07 -20.50 -2.57
C ASN A 84 -25.97 -19.81 -3.94
N GLU A 85 -25.54 -18.55 -3.99
CA GLU A 85 -25.26 -17.86 -5.25
C GLU A 85 -24.16 -18.57 -6.06
N VAL A 86 -23.06 -18.96 -5.39
CA VAL A 86 -21.97 -19.71 -6.02
C VAL A 86 -22.44 -21.06 -6.54
N MET A 87 -23.19 -21.82 -5.74
CA MET A 87 -23.77 -23.11 -6.13
C MET A 87 -24.70 -22.97 -7.34
N GLY A 88 -25.52 -21.92 -7.37
CA GLY A 88 -26.38 -21.61 -8.53
C GLY A 88 -25.59 -21.29 -9.80
N VAL A 89 -24.50 -20.54 -9.69
CA VAL A 89 -23.59 -20.26 -10.82
C VAL A 89 -22.90 -21.54 -11.32
N LEU A 90 -22.58 -22.46 -10.41
CA LEU A 90 -21.97 -23.76 -10.74
C LEU A 90 -22.98 -24.80 -11.26
N GLY A 91 -24.29 -24.51 -11.21
CA GLY A 91 -25.35 -25.42 -11.63
C GLY A 91 -25.57 -26.58 -10.65
N ILE A 92 -25.25 -26.39 -9.36
CA ILE A 92 -25.51 -27.37 -8.31
C ILE A 92 -26.97 -27.26 -7.89
N ASP A 93 -27.75 -28.31 -8.14
CA ASP A 93 -29.14 -28.42 -7.68
C ASP A 93 -29.16 -28.73 -6.17
N GLY A 94 -29.05 -27.68 -5.35
CA GLY A 94 -29.06 -27.78 -3.90
C GLY A 94 -28.72 -26.46 -3.21
N GLU A 95 -28.99 -26.39 -1.90
CA GLU A 95 -28.59 -25.26 -1.05
C GLU A 95 -27.44 -25.68 -0.14
N PHE A 96 -26.62 -24.71 0.25
CA PHE A 96 -25.64 -24.86 1.30
C PHE A 96 -26.34 -25.22 2.61
N THR A 97 -25.91 -26.32 3.23
CA THR A 97 -26.55 -26.88 4.44
C THR A 97 -25.65 -26.82 5.66
N ASN A 98 -24.34 -26.58 5.49
CA ASN A 98 -23.37 -26.56 6.57
C ASN A 98 -23.32 -25.20 7.32
N TYR A 99 -24.46 -24.75 7.81
CA TYR A 99 -24.64 -23.39 8.37
C TYR A 99 -23.71 -23.08 9.54
N ALA A 100 -23.50 -24.03 10.45
CA ALA A 100 -22.67 -23.82 11.64
C ALA A 100 -21.21 -23.56 11.27
N GLN A 101 -20.64 -24.34 10.33
CA GLN A 101 -19.30 -24.09 9.84
C GLN A 101 -19.26 -22.84 8.95
N GLY A 102 -20.30 -22.59 8.15
CA GLY A 102 -20.42 -21.38 7.34
C GLY A 102 -20.36 -20.11 8.18
N ALA A 103 -21.10 -20.04 9.29
CA ALA A 103 -21.06 -18.91 10.22
C ALA A 103 -19.68 -18.72 10.85
N LEU A 104 -19.05 -19.80 11.32
CA LEU A 104 -17.72 -19.75 11.94
C LEU A 104 -16.65 -19.31 10.93
N TRP A 105 -16.55 -19.99 9.80
CA TRP A 105 -15.51 -19.74 8.80
C TRP A 105 -15.74 -18.47 8.00
N GLY A 106 -17.00 -18.09 7.75
CA GLY A 106 -17.35 -16.79 7.19
C GLY A 106 -16.91 -15.63 8.09
N THR A 107 -17.13 -15.76 9.41
CA THR A 107 -16.63 -14.77 10.38
C THR A 107 -15.11 -14.71 10.39
N ILE A 108 -14.42 -15.86 10.41
CA ILE A 108 -12.95 -15.92 10.35
C ILE A 108 -12.46 -15.27 9.05
N ALA A 109 -13.07 -15.58 7.91
CA ALA A 109 -12.72 -15.00 6.61
C ALA A 109 -12.90 -13.48 6.60
N ALA A 110 -13.99 -12.96 7.17
CA ALA A 110 -14.23 -11.53 7.30
C ALA A 110 -13.17 -10.84 8.18
N VAL A 111 -12.78 -11.46 9.30
CA VAL A 111 -11.71 -10.96 10.18
C VAL A 111 -10.37 -10.96 9.47
N VAL A 112 -10.01 -12.05 8.79
CA VAL A 112 -8.78 -12.16 7.99
C VAL A 112 -8.74 -11.07 6.93
N LEU A 113 -9.85 -10.85 6.23
CA LEU A 113 -9.96 -9.83 5.18
C LEU A 113 -9.74 -8.42 5.75
N ALA A 114 -10.40 -8.11 6.88
CA ALA A 114 -10.26 -6.82 7.56
C ALA A 114 -8.83 -6.58 8.07
N VAL A 115 -8.22 -7.58 8.71
CA VAL A 115 -6.84 -7.50 9.23
C VAL A 115 -5.83 -7.41 8.09
N GLY A 116 -5.98 -8.22 7.04
CA GLY A 116 -5.12 -8.20 5.86
C GLY A 116 -5.14 -6.85 5.16
N TRP A 117 -6.33 -6.26 5.00
CA TRP A 117 -6.47 -4.91 4.46
C TRP A 117 -5.86 -3.85 5.37
N ALA A 118 -6.11 -3.90 6.68
CA ALA A 118 -5.57 -2.93 7.64
C ALA A 118 -4.04 -2.94 7.68
N LEU A 119 -3.42 -4.12 7.67
CA LEU A 119 -1.96 -4.28 7.58
C LEU A 119 -1.43 -3.72 6.26
N THR A 120 -2.09 -4.02 5.16
CA THR A 120 -1.72 -3.53 3.82
C THR A 120 -1.79 -2.01 3.76
N ALA A 121 -2.85 -1.40 4.29
CA ALA A 121 -3.03 0.04 4.38
C ALA A 121 -1.96 0.68 5.28
N PHE A 122 -1.73 0.12 6.47
CA PHE A 122 -0.73 0.62 7.42
C PHE A 122 0.67 0.63 6.79
N LEU A 123 1.09 -0.48 6.17
CA LEU A 123 2.40 -0.58 5.53
C LEU A 123 2.52 0.36 4.33
N SER A 124 1.46 0.48 3.52
CA SER A 124 1.42 1.38 2.36
C SER A 124 1.58 2.85 2.80
N ILE A 125 0.81 3.28 3.82
CA ILE A 125 0.87 4.65 4.37
C ILE A 125 2.26 4.92 5.00
N ARG A 126 2.79 3.97 5.78
CA ARG A 126 4.12 4.10 6.39
C ARG A 126 5.20 4.30 5.31
N ARG A 127 5.14 3.52 4.22
CA ARG A 127 6.10 3.61 3.11
C ARG A 127 5.96 4.92 2.33
N LEU A 128 4.74 5.40 2.15
CA LEU A 128 4.44 6.66 1.48
C LEU A 128 5.00 7.87 2.25
N ARG A 129 4.94 7.83 3.58
CA ARG A 129 5.55 8.83 4.47
C ARG A 129 7.08 8.85 4.38
N SER A 130 7.70 7.73 4.01
CA SER A 130 9.15 7.63 3.79
C SER A 130 9.59 8.03 2.37
N GLY A 131 8.67 8.45 1.49
CA GLY A 131 8.99 8.89 0.12
C GLY A 131 9.42 7.77 -0.84
N ARG A 132 9.18 6.50 -0.48
CA ARG A 132 9.47 5.34 -1.34
C ARG A 132 8.24 4.94 -2.16
N ILE A 133 8.49 4.38 -3.34
CA ILE A 133 7.47 3.83 -4.24
C ILE A 133 6.64 2.76 -3.51
N SER A 134 5.32 2.92 -3.51
CA SER A 134 4.39 2.09 -2.72
C SER A 134 3.30 1.37 -3.51
N TRP A 135 3.10 1.65 -4.80
CA TRP A 135 1.97 1.10 -5.57
C TRP A 135 1.85 -0.43 -5.61
N TRP A 136 2.96 -1.18 -5.52
CA TRP A 136 2.93 -2.65 -5.58
C TRP A 136 2.48 -3.28 -4.25
N LEU A 137 2.61 -2.55 -3.14
CA LEU A 137 2.33 -3.06 -1.80
C LEU A 137 0.85 -3.41 -1.62
N PRO A 138 -0.11 -2.53 -2.00
CA PRO A 138 -1.53 -2.86 -1.99
C PRO A 138 -1.87 -4.12 -2.80
N VAL A 139 -1.25 -4.29 -3.96
CA VAL A 139 -1.51 -5.44 -4.85
C VAL A 139 -1.04 -6.75 -4.21
N VAL A 140 0.19 -6.78 -3.69
CA VAL A 140 0.73 -7.99 -3.04
C VAL A 140 -0.01 -8.30 -1.74
N GLY A 141 -0.35 -7.28 -0.95
CA GLY A 141 -1.15 -7.46 0.26
C GLY A 141 -2.55 -8.00 -0.02
N ALA A 142 -3.21 -7.49 -1.05
CA ALA A 142 -4.51 -7.99 -1.51
C ALA A 142 -4.40 -9.45 -1.98
N PHE A 143 -3.39 -9.78 -2.79
CA PHE A 143 -3.17 -11.15 -3.26
C PHE A 143 -2.92 -12.13 -2.11
N ALA A 144 -2.06 -11.78 -1.15
CA ALA A 144 -1.79 -12.62 0.01
C ALA A 144 -3.07 -12.84 0.85
N THR A 145 -3.84 -11.78 1.08
CA THR A 145 -5.09 -11.86 1.84
C THR A 145 -6.11 -12.75 1.11
N LEU A 146 -6.25 -12.59 -0.20
CA LEU A 146 -7.14 -13.40 -1.03
C LEU A 146 -6.83 -14.90 -0.87
N VAL A 147 -5.56 -15.30 -0.95
CA VAL A 147 -5.16 -16.70 -0.78
C VAL A 147 -5.61 -17.26 0.57
N VAL A 148 -5.37 -16.52 1.67
CA VAL A 148 -5.77 -16.96 3.01
C VAL A 148 -7.29 -17.05 3.13
N THR A 149 -8.00 -16.04 2.63
CA THR A 149 -9.46 -16.01 2.61
C THR A 149 -10.05 -17.17 1.80
N SER A 150 -9.49 -17.50 0.64
CA SER A 150 -9.93 -18.65 -0.17
C SER A 150 -9.83 -19.97 0.60
N ILE A 151 -8.78 -20.15 1.40
CA ILE A 151 -8.63 -21.33 2.27
C ILE A 151 -9.75 -21.37 3.32
N CYS A 152 -10.06 -20.25 3.96
CA CYS A 152 -11.15 -20.18 4.94
C CYS A 152 -12.50 -20.58 4.36
N ILE A 153 -12.79 -20.18 3.12
CA ILE A 153 -14.07 -20.48 2.43
C ILE A 153 -14.11 -21.93 1.95
N ALA A 154 -12.97 -22.46 1.48
CA ALA A 154 -12.91 -23.82 0.96
C ALA A 154 -13.23 -24.89 2.02
N ILE A 155 -12.83 -24.67 3.28
CA ILE A 155 -13.04 -25.64 4.38
C ILE A 155 -14.52 -26.00 4.60
N PRO A 156 -15.44 -25.05 4.87
CA PRO A 156 -16.86 -25.37 5.06
C PRO A 156 -17.51 -25.92 3.78
N MET A 157 -17.07 -25.48 2.60
CA MET A 157 -17.62 -25.92 1.32
C MET A 157 -17.26 -27.37 1.01
N MET A 158 -16.02 -27.79 1.31
CA MET A 158 -15.60 -29.20 1.19
C MET A 158 -16.31 -30.12 2.20
N GLY A 159 -16.81 -29.56 3.31
CA GLY A 159 -17.64 -30.27 4.27
C GLY A 159 -19.13 -30.29 3.94
N ASP A 160 -19.57 -29.58 2.89
CA ASP A 160 -20.98 -29.49 2.53
C ASP A 160 -21.42 -30.70 1.67
N PRO A 161 -22.49 -31.42 2.07
CA PRO A 161 -22.97 -32.59 1.33
C PRO A 161 -23.38 -32.32 -0.12
N ALA A 162 -23.98 -31.17 -0.44
CA ALA A 162 -24.42 -30.85 -1.79
C ALA A 162 -23.21 -30.63 -2.71
N PHE A 163 -22.18 -29.96 -2.20
CA PHE A 163 -20.93 -29.76 -2.92
C PHE A 163 -20.17 -31.08 -3.16
N VAL A 164 -20.10 -31.97 -2.15
CA VAL A 164 -19.45 -33.28 -2.29
C VAL A 164 -20.19 -34.16 -3.32
N ALA A 165 -21.52 -34.15 -3.32
CA ALA A 165 -22.32 -34.89 -4.30
C ALA A 165 -22.07 -34.43 -5.74
N PHE A 166 -21.88 -33.12 -5.95
CA PHE A 166 -21.51 -32.57 -7.26
C PHE A 166 -20.11 -32.98 -7.73
N LEU A 167 -19.12 -33.01 -6.83
CA LEU A 167 -17.77 -33.45 -7.18
C LEU A 167 -17.74 -34.93 -7.58
N THR A 168 -18.47 -35.79 -6.87
CA THR A 168 -18.54 -37.22 -7.20
C THR A 168 -19.29 -37.48 -8.50
N SER A 169 -20.32 -36.70 -8.82
CA SER A 169 -21.02 -36.82 -10.11
C SER A 169 -20.15 -36.36 -11.29
N THR A 170 -19.33 -35.33 -11.10
CA THR A 170 -18.44 -34.78 -12.14
C THR A 170 -17.20 -35.65 -12.37
N THR A 171 -16.69 -36.33 -11.33
CA THR A 171 -15.48 -37.18 -11.43
C THR A 171 -15.80 -38.64 -11.79
N GLY A 172 -17.09 -39.03 -11.70
CA GLY A 172 -17.59 -40.36 -12.03
C GLY A 172 -18.02 -40.55 -13.48
N SER A 173 -17.88 -39.53 -14.33
CA SER A 173 -18.12 -39.56 -15.79
C SER A 173 -16.81 -39.69 -16.56
#